data_AF-A0A3N4J7E7-F1
#
_entry.id   AF-A0A3N4J7E7-F1
#
_cell.length_a   1.000
_cell.length_b   1.000
_cell.length_c   1.000
_cell.angle_alpha   90.00
_cell.angle_beta   90.00
_cell.angle_gamma   90.00
#
_symmetry.space_group_name_H-M   'P 1'
#
loop_
_entity.id
_entity.type
_entity.pdbx_description
1 polymer ?
#
loop_
_entity_poly.entity_id
_entity_poly.type
_entity_poly.pdbx_seq_one_letter_code
_entity_poly.pdbx_strand_id
1 'polypeptide(L)'
;MRFQQWAKGIQISLVQAELQQQSYKNVQKRIQEEAKHKSKSRSIIQKGGVITIEAARCRPQEKAEKEKAAAIKKPERSILIAVTKVKASLNRHGINTCKAERERKKQVKAIKVRVEIVPAEMLVAICDPERDPSPENLESLQVHPDILQALLLLESLSSSISYSEAADVQIYTTTGEAERRYTIDHTGGGNSFTVDDGEDLVGESDSDSSSISSDSIMRNANFVSFN
;
A
#
# COMPACT_ATOMS: atom_id res chain seq x y z
N MET A 1 -8.93 -73.37 1.53
CA MET A 1 -8.63 -72.93 2.92
C MET A 1 -7.40 -72.02 3.01
N ARG A 2 -6.19 -72.42 2.55
CA ARG A 2 -4.94 -71.63 2.73
C ARG A 2 -4.95 -70.23 2.08
N PHE A 3 -5.50 -70.09 0.89
CA PHE A 3 -5.55 -68.80 0.16
C PHE A 3 -6.36 -67.72 0.88
N GLN A 4 -7.50 -68.09 1.48
CA GLN A 4 -8.35 -67.14 2.21
C GLN A 4 -7.67 -66.62 3.49
N GLN A 5 -6.87 -67.44 4.15
CA GLN A 5 -6.09 -67.03 5.33
C GLN A 5 -4.97 -66.06 4.93
N TRP A 6 -4.28 -66.33 3.82
CA TRP A 6 -3.27 -65.43 3.26
C TRP A 6 -3.86 -64.08 2.85
N ALA A 7 -4.99 -64.08 2.14
CA ALA A 7 -5.69 -62.86 1.73
C ALA A 7 -6.15 -62.01 2.94
N LYS A 8 -6.69 -62.66 3.99
CA LYS A 8 -7.04 -61.98 5.25
C LYS A 8 -5.81 -61.40 5.95
N GLY A 9 -4.69 -62.12 5.97
CA GLY A 9 -3.44 -61.62 6.53
C GLY A 9 -2.95 -60.37 5.83
N ILE A 10 -2.99 -60.34 4.49
CA ILE A 10 -2.63 -59.16 3.70
C ILE A 10 -3.57 -57.99 3.98
N GLN A 11 -4.88 -58.23 4.04
CA GLN A 11 -5.85 -57.18 4.33
C GLN A 11 -5.59 -56.52 5.70
N ILE A 12 -5.27 -57.32 6.72
CA ILE A 12 -4.93 -56.82 8.05
C ILE A 12 -3.65 -55.98 7.99
N SER A 13 -2.61 -56.47 7.31
CA SER A 13 -1.35 -55.72 7.16
C SER A 13 -1.52 -54.41 6.40
N LEU A 14 -2.38 -54.38 5.37
CA LEU A 14 -2.69 -53.16 4.62
C LEU A 14 -3.42 -52.13 5.48
N VAL A 15 -4.45 -52.55 6.22
CA VAL A 15 -5.20 -51.67 7.13
C VAL A 15 -4.29 -51.13 8.23
N GLN A 16 -3.39 -51.96 8.77
CA GLN A 16 -2.42 -51.54 9.77
C GLN A 16 -1.43 -50.51 9.22
N ALA A 17 -0.93 -50.72 8.00
CA ALA A 17 -0.04 -49.78 7.33
C ALA A 17 -0.73 -48.44 7.04
N GLU A 18 -1.99 -48.48 6.60
CA GLU A 18 -2.79 -47.27 6.36
C GLU A 18 -3.03 -46.50 7.67
N LEU A 19 -3.39 -47.19 8.74
CA LEU A 19 -3.57 -46.60 10.07
C LEU A 19 -2.27 -45.93 10.54
N GLN A 20 -1.13 -46.60 10.37
CA GLN A 20 0.17 -46.05 10.72
C GLN A 20 0.49 -44.80 9.88
N GLN A 21 0.22 -44.83 8.57
CA GLN A 21 0.42 -43.68 7.69
C GLN A 21 -0.47 -42.49 8.07
N GLN A 22 -1.74 -42.73 8.41
CA GLN A 22 -2.65 -41.69 8.90
C GLN A 22 -2.16 -41.11 10.24
N SER A 23 -1.70 -41.96 11.17
CA SER A 23 -1.16 -41.51 12.44
C SER A 23 0.06 -40.59 12.26
N TYR A 24 0.98 -40.94 11.36
CA TYR A 24 2.15 -40.13 11.02
C TYR A 24 1.75 -38.77 10.45
N LYS A 25 0.82 -38.76 9.47
CA LYS A 25 0.30 -37.52 8.88
C LYS A 25 -0.35 -36.62 9.92
N ASN A 26 -1.11 -37.19 10.86
CA ASN A 26 -1.77 -36.44 11.93
C ASN A 26 -0.77 -35.80 12.88
N VAL A 27 0.28 -36.52 13.29
CA VAL A 27 1.35 -35.98 14.13
C VAL A 27 2.12 -34.87 13.41
N GLN A 28 2.47 -35.09 12.14
CA GLN A 28 3.17 -34.08 11.35
C GLN A 28 2.34 -32.80 11.19
N LYS A 29 1.03 -32.93 10.96
CA LYS A 29 0.10 -31.80 10.90
C LYS A 29 0.06 -31.03 12.22
N ARG A 30 -0.05 -31.72 13.36
CA ARG A 30 -0.01 -31.09 14.69
C ARG A 30 1.29 -30.33 14.93
N ILE A 31 2.44 -30.92 14.60
CA ILE A 31 3.75 -30.26 14.74
C ILE A 31 3.81 -28.99 13.89
N GLN A 32 3.33 -29.05 12.64
CA GLN A 32 3.30 -27.87 11.76
C GLN A 32 2.36 -26.78 12.27
N GLU A 33 1.16 -27.15 12.75
CA GLU A 33 0.20 -26.21 13.33
C GLU A 33 0.75 -25.58 14.61
N GLU A 34 1.40 -26.35 15.48
CA GLU A 34 2.03 -25.85 16.69
C GLU A 34 3.23 -24.95 16.37
N ALA A 35 4.05 -25.28 15.38
CA ALA A 35 5.13 -24.42 14.91
C ALA A 35 4.59 -23.09 14.34
N LYS A 36 3.52 -23.14 13.55
CA LYS A 36 2.82 -21.94 13.05
C LYS A 36 2.22 -21.12 14.20
N HIS A 37 1.61 -21.77 15.18
CA HIS A 37 1.04 -21.11 16.35
C HIS A 37 2.12 -20.47 17.22
N LYS A 38 3.24 -21.17 17.48
CA LYS A 38 4.39 -20.62 18.21
C LYS A 38 5.04 -19.47 17.47
N SER A 39 5.17 -19.55 16.14
CA SER A 39 5.69 -18.46 15.31
C SER A 39 4.79 -17.21 15.37
N LYS A 40 3.47 -17.39 15.24
CA LYS A 40 2.49 -16.28 15.38
C LYS A 40 2.44 -15.71 16.79
N SER A 41 2.48 -16.56 17.82
CA SER A 41 2.46 -16.16 19.23
C SER A 41 3.74 -15.41 19.64
N ARG A 42 4.92 -15.84 19.15
CA ARG A 42 6.19 -15.12 19.34
C ARG A 42 6.26 -13.76 18.65
N SER A 43 5.33 -13.45 17.75
CA SER A 43 5.21 -12.10 17.17
C SER A 43 4.72 -11.05 18.18
N ILE A 44 4.23 -11.46 19.37
CA ILE A 44 3.63 -10.56 20.37
C ILE A 44 4.58 -10.33 21.57
N ILE A 45 5.72 -11.02 21.64
CA ILE A 45 6.80 -10.62 22.53
C ILE A 45 7.58 -9.53 21.79
N GLN A 46 7.31 -8.28 22.17
CA GLN A 46 7.82 -7.06 21.55
C GLN A 46 9.31 -7.20 21.18
N LYS A 47 9.63 -7.15 19.88
CA LYS A 47 11.01 -7.07 19.39
C LYS A 47 11.72 -5.74 19.74
N GLY A 48 11.12 -4.89 20.58
CA GLY A 48 11.61 -3.54 20.83
C GLY A 48 11.34 -3.10 22.26
N GLY A 49 12.17 -3.57 23.19
CA GLY A 49 12.36 -3.01 24.53
C GLY A 49 11.11 -2.82 25.40
N VAL A 50 11.32 -2.33 26.62
CA VAL A 50 10.23 -1.85 27.47
C VAL A 50 9.66 -0.59 26.82
N ILE A 51 8.37 -0.61 26.46
CA ILE A 51 7.68 0.61 26.02
C ILE A 51 7.69 1.60 27.19
N THR A 52 8.39 2.70 27.02
CA THR A 52 8.30 3.84 27.94
C THR A 52 6.89 4.44 27.86
N ILE A 53 6.40 5.00 28.97
CA ILE A 53 5.06 5.60 29.07
C ILE A 53 4.87 6.68 27.99
N GLU A 54 5.92 7.43 27.67
CA GLU A 54 5.92 8.43 26.60
C GLU A 54 5.74 7.80 25.22
N ALA A 55 6.48 6.74 24.90
CA ALA A 55 6.31 6.03 23.63
C ALA A 55 4.91 5.43 23.47
N ALA A 56 4.28 4.99 24.57
CA ALA A 56 2.88 4.53 24.55
C ALA A 56 1.90 5.66 24.20
N ARG A 57 2.15 6.88 24.69
CA ARG A 57 1.33 8.07 24.41
C ARG A 57 1.52 8.59 22.98
N CYS A 58 2.72 8.47 22.41
CA CYS A 58 2.99 8.93 21.04
C CYS A 58 2.44 7.98 19.96
N ARG A 59 2.23 6.69 20.26
CA ARG A 59 1.77 5.68 19.28
C ARG A 59 0.42 6.00 18.60
N PRO A 60 -0.64 6.42 19.32
CA PRO A 60 -1.89 6.81 18.68
C PRO A 60 -1.71 7.97 17.70
N GLN A 61 -0.90 8.96 18.06
CA GLN A 61 -0.62 10.11 17.21
C GLN A 61 0.16 9.70 15.96
N GLU A 62 1.24 8.93 16.11
CA GLU A 62 2.03 8.41 14.99
C GLU A 62 1.17 7.56 14.04
N LYS A 63 0.26 6.74 14.59
CA LYS A 63 -0.69 5.96 13.80
C LYS A 63 -1.65 6.87 13.03
N ALA A 64 -2.22 7.89 13.68
CA ALA A 64 -3.13 8.84 13.06
C ALA A 64 -2.43 9.64 11.94
N GLU A 65 -1.19 10.07 12.16
CA GLU A 65 -0.38 10.76 11.15
C GLU A 65 -0.08 9.85 9.95
N LYS A 66 0.28 8.59 10.18
CA LYS A 66 0.47 7.59 9.12
C LYS A 66 -0.81 7.32 8.34
N GLU A 67 -1.96 7.23 9.02
CA GLU A 67 -3.26 7.04 8.37
C GLU A 67 -3.64 8.26 7.51
N LYS A 68 -3.42 9.49 8.00
CA LYS A 68 -3.62 10.73 7.23
C LYS A 68 -2.72 10.78 5.99
N ALA A 69 -1.42 10.52 6.17
CA ALA A 69 -0.46 10.51 5.06
C ALA A 69 -0.84 9.44 4.02
N ALA A 70 -1.26 8.25 4.45
CA ALA A 70 -1.73 7.21 3.56
C ALA A 70 -3.03 7.58 2.82
N ALA A 71 -3.93 8.34 3.47
CA ALA A 71 -5.17 8.81 2.88
C ALA A 71 -4.93 9.85 1.76
N ILE A 72 -3.93 10.73 1.91
CA ILE A 72 -3.54 11.73 0.88
C ILE A 72 -2.79 11.07 -0.28
N LYS A 73 -1.91 10.11 0.02
CA LYS A 73 -1.05 9.46 -0.99
C LYS A 73 -1.85 8.73 -2.08
N LYS A 74 -3.02 8.18 -1.75
CA LYS A 74 -3.89 7.46 -2.70
C LYS A 74 -4.44 8.36 -3.80
N PRO A 75 -5.17 9.46 -3.50
CA PRO A 75 -5.65 10.38 -4.51
C PRO A 75 -4.51 11.03 -5.30
N GLU A 76 -3.40 11.43 -4.68
CA GLU A 76 -2.23 11.97 -5.41
C GLU A 76 -1.70 11.00 -6.47
N ARG A 77 -1.52 9.73 -6.10
CA ARG A 77 -1.12 8.68 -7.05
C ARG A 77 -2.13 8.52 -8.17
N SER A 78 -3.42 8.58 -7.87
CA SER A 78 -4.48 8.45 -8.89
C SER A 78 -4.42 9.60 -9.90
N ILE A 79 -4.16 10.83 -9.45
CA ILE A 79 -3.97 12.00 -10.31
C ILE A 79 -2.75 11.81 -11.20
N LEU A 80 -1.61 11.41 -10.61
CA LEU A 80 -0.37 11.20 -11.36
C LEU A 80 -0.53 10.14 -12.45
N ILE A 81 -1.23 9.04 -12.14
CA ILE A 81 -1.53 7.98 -13.12
C ILE A 81 -2.42 8.52 -14.23
N ALA A 82 -3.47 9.28 -13.92
CA ALA A 82 -4.37 9.86 -14.91
C ALA A 82 -3.62 10.80 -15.86
N VAL A 83 -2.83 11.73 -15.31
CA VAL A 83 -2.02 12.67 -16.10
C VAL A 83 -1.03 11.93 -17.00
N THR A 84 -0.33 10.93 -16.45
CA THR A 84 0.63 10.11 -17.21
C THR A 84 -0.07 9.36 -18.36
N LYS A 85 -1.25 8.79 -18.11
CA LYS A 85 -2.04 8.10 -19.15
C LYS A 85 -2.45 9.05 -20.28
N VAL A 86 -2.92 10.24 -19.96
CA VAL A 86 -3.34 11.22 -20.97
C VAL A 86 -2.15 11.69 -21.80
N LYS A 87 -1.01 12.03 -21.15
CA LYS A 87 0.23 12.38 -21.85
C LYS A 87 0.71 11.27 -22.78
N ALA A 88 0.69 10.01 -22.32
CA ALA A 88 1.06 8.87 -23.15
C ALA A 88 0.11 8.67 -24.34
N SER A 89 -1.20 8.89 -24.14
CA SER A 89 -2.19 8.84 -25.22
C SER A 89 -1.92 9.93 -26.27
N LEU A 90 -1.67 11.17 -25.81
CA LEU A 90 -1.38 12.32 -26.68
C LEU A 90 -0.11 12.08 -27.51
N ASN A 91 0.96 11.60 -26.89
CA ASN A 91 2.21 11.31 -27.57
C ASN A 91 2.03 10.20 -28.63
N ARG A 92 1.31 9.12 -28.30
CA ARG A 92 0.98 8.06 -29.29
C ARG A 92 0.18 8.62 -30.46
N HIS A 93 -0.78 9.50 -30.18
CA HIS A 93 -1.57 10.15 -31.21
C HIS A 93 -0.68 11.03 -32.10
N GLY A 94 0.19 11.86 -31.52
CA GLY A 94 1.16 12.68 -32.25
C GLY A 94 2.08 11.86 -33.15
N ILE A 95 2.63 10.75 -32.65
CA ILE A 95 3.44 9.81 -33.45
C ILE A 95 2.66 9.27 -34.65
N ASN A 96 1.42 8.83 -34.43
CA ASN A 96 0.57 8.27 -35.49
C ASN A 96 0.24 9.34 -36.55
N THR A 97 -0.07 10.55 -36.10
CA THR A 97 -0.33 11.70 -36.96
C THR A 97 0.88 12.09 -37.79
N CYS A 98 2.07 12.13 -37.18
CA CYS A 98 3.34 12.33 -37.87
C CYS A 98 3.60 11.27 -38.95
N LYS A 99 3.29 9.99 -38.66
CA LYS A 99 3.42 8.91 -39.66
C LYS A 99 2.42 9.10 -40.82
N ALA A 100 1.17 9.41 -40.51
CA ALA A 100 0.14 9.69 -41.52
C ALA A 100 0.52 10.86 -42.43
N GLU A 101 1.05 11.95 -41.85
CA GLU A 101 1.49 13.13 -42.59
C GLU A 101 2.70 12.84 -43.49
N ARG A 102 3.65 12.01 -43.05
CA ARG A 102 4.76 11.55 -43.90
C ARG A 102 4.24 10.74 -45.09
N GLU A 103 3.27 9.85 -44.87
CA GLU A 103 2.69 9.02 -45.93
C GLU A 103 1.88 9.88 -46.93
N ARG A 104 1.08 10.83 -46.44
CA ARG A 104 0.38 11.82 -47.28
C ARG A 104 1.37 12.58 -48.15
N LYS A 105 2.45 13.12 -47.56
CA LYS A 105 3.50 13.85 -48.30
C LYS A 105 4.18 12.98 -49.35
N LYS A 106 4.44 11.71 -49.04
CA LYS A 106 5.03 10.73 -49.98
C LYS A 106 4.10 10.49 -51.17
N GLN A 107 2.81 10.28 -50.93
CA GLN A 107 1.80 10.11 -51.97
C GLN A 107 1.65 11.37 -52.83
N VAL A 108 1.57 12.57 -52.22
CA VAL A 108 1.54 13.85 -52.95
C VAL A 108 2.77 14.00 -53.85
N LYS A 109 3.96 13.64 -53.34
CA LYS A 109 5.19 13.70 -54.12
C LYS A 109 5.14 12.74 -55.31
N ALA A 110 4.61 11.52 -55.13
CA ALA A 110 4.47 10.54 -56.20
C ALA A 110 3.50 11.02 -57.31
N ILE A 111 2.35 11.59 -56.94
CA ILE A 111 1.36 12.16 -57.89
C ILE A 111 1.98 13.33 -58.67
N LYS A 112 2.70 14.23 -57.99
CA LYS A 112 3.39 15.36 -58.63
C LYS A 112 4.44 14.90 -59.64
N VAL A 113 5.19 13.83 -59.33
CA VAL A 113 6.17 13.25 -60.27
C VAL A 113 5.50 12.70 -61.53
N ARG A 114 4.26 12.20 -61.41
CA ARG A 114 3.45 11.74 -62.55
C ARG A 114 2.75 12.87 -63.30
N VAL A 115 2.89 14.12 -62.85
CA VAL A 115 2.19 15.31 -63.40
C VAL A 115 0.66 15.15 -63.33
N GLU A 116 0.18 14.38 -62.35
CA GLU A 116 -1.25 14.21 -62.09
C GLU A 116 -1.75 15.29 -61.12
N ILE A 117 -3.05 15.57 -61.16
CA ILE A 117 -3.68 16.52 -60.24
C ILE A 117 -3.80 15.87 -58.86
N VAL A 118 -3.30 16.56 -57.82
CA VAL A 118 -3.38 16.09 -56.44
C VAL A 118 -4.83 16.21 -55.94
N PRO A 119 -5.42 15.13 -55.39
CA PRO A 119 -6.76 15.16 -54.80
C PRO A 119 -6.88 16.23 -53.71
N ALA A 120 -8.05 16.86 -53.61
CA ALA A 120 -8.27 17.96 -52.67
C ALA A 120 -8.10 17.54 -51.20
N GLU A 121 -8.48 16.31 -50.82
CA GLU A 121 -8.30 15.85 -49.43
C GLU A 121 -6.82 15.79 -49.04
N MET A 122 -5.95 15.50 -50.01
CA MET A 122 -4.52 15.42 -49.81
C MET A 122 -3.83 16.78 -49.76
N LEU A 123 -4.51 17.89 -50.03
CA LEU A 123 -3.93 19.23 -49.92
C LEU A 123 -3.93 19.73 -48.48
N VAL A 124 -4.83 19.23 -47.64
CA VAL A 124 -4.92 19.58 -46.22
C VAL A 124 -3.77 18.92 -45.46
N ALA A 125 -3.01 19.72 -44.71
CA ALA A 125 -1.97 19.22 -43.82
C ALA A 125 -2.60 18.59 -42.58
N ILE A 126 -2.06 17.46 -42.14
CA ILE A 126 -2.50 16.81 -40.90
C ILE A 126 -1.73 17.46 -39.73
N CYS A 127 -2.44 18.12 -38.82
CA CYS A 127 -1.85 18.81 -37.66
C CYS A 127 -1.51 17.84 -36.53
N ASP A 128 -0.35 18.02 -35.91
CA ASP A 128 0.11 17.19 -34.80
C ASP A 128 -0.58 17.60 -33.48
N PRO A 129 -1.38 16.72 -32.86
CA PRO A 129 -2.11 17.00 -31.62
C PRO A 129 -1.20 17.26 -30.41
N GLU A 130 0.06 16.79 -30.42
CA GLU A 130 1.02 17.06 -29.34
C GLU A 130 1.62 18.47 -29.47
N ARG A 131 1.77 18.97 -30.71
CA ARG A 131 2.33 20.30 -30.99
C ARG A 131 1.27 21.40 -30.91
N ASP A 132 0.10 21.12 -31.47
CA ASP A 132 -1.04 22.03 -31.56
C ASP A 132 -2.28 21.35 -30.95
N PRO A 133 -2.38 21.29 -29.60
CA PRO A 133 -3.45 20.56 -28.93
C PRO A 133 -4.81 21.24 -29.16
N SER A 134 -5.79 20.43 -29.62
CA SER A 134 -7.22 20.80 -29.64
C SER A 134 -7.71 21.13 -28.22
N PRO A 135 -8.70 22.03 -28.06
CA PRO A 135 -9.37 22.25 -26.76
C PRO A 135 -9.82 20.94 -26.09
N GLU A 136 -10.25 19.94 -26.87
CA GLU A 136 -10.66 18.62 -26.37
C GLU A 136 -9.49 17.85 -25.73
N ASN A 137 -8.28 18.00 -26.28
CA ASN A 137 -7.06 17.40 -25.74
C ASN A 137 -6.66 18.06 -24.41
N LEU A 138 -6.92 19.36 -24.27
CA LEU A 138 -6.66 20.11 -23.05
C LEU A 138 -7.67 19.78 -21.94
N GLU A 139 -8.93 19.58 -22.30
CA GLU A 139 -9.97 19.12 -21.35
C GLU A 139 -9.65 17.72 -20.82
N SER A 140 -9.14 16.83 -21.68
CA SER A 140 -8.69 15.49 -21.28
C SER A 140 -7.53 15.51 -20.28
N LEU A 141 -6.75 16.60 -20.22
CA LEU A 141 -5.67 16.79 -19.25
C LEU A 141 -6.16 17.32 -17.90
N GLN A 142 -7.40 17.81 -17.81
CA GLN A 142 -7.93 18.30 -16.54
C GLN A 142 -8.21 17.14 -15.60
N VAL A 143 -7.69 17.28 -14.38
CA VAL A 143 -7.95 16.33 -13.29
C VAL A 143 -9.41 16.45 -12.87
N HIS A 144 -10.07 15.31 -12.67
CA HIS A 144 -11.48 15.29 -12.28
C HIS A 144 -11.70 16.13 -11.00
N PRO A 145 -12.69 17.05 -10.99
CA PRO A 145 -12.88 18.01 -9.90
C PRO A 145 -13.10 17.34 -8.55
N ASP A 146 -13.79 16.20 -8.50
CA ASP A 146 -14.02 15.44 -7.26
C ASP A 146 -12.71 14.99 -6.59
N ILE A 147 -11.68 14.64 -7.36
CA ILE A 147 -10.40 14.18 -6.82
C ILE A 147 -9.64 15.36 -6.20
N LEU A 148 -9.71 16.53 -6.85
CA LEU A 148 -9.14 17.77 -6.33
C LEU A 148 -9.84 18.21 -5.03
N GLN A 149 -11.18 18.10 -5.00
CA GLN A 149 -11.96 18.43 -3.80
C GLN A 149 -11.66 17.46 -2.65
N ALA A 150 -11.54 16.17 -2.92
CA ALA A 150 -11.18 15.18 -1.92
C ALA A 150 -9.78 15.43 -1.31
N LEU A 151 -8.80 15.84 -2.14
CA LEU A 151 -7.47 16.23 -1.65
C LEU A 151 -7.54 17.46 -0.75
N LEU A 152 -8.26 18.50 -1.17
CA LEU A 152 -8.37 19.74 -0.40
C LEU A 152 -9.01 19.51 0.98
N LEU A 153 -10.02 18.63 1.04
CA LEU A 153 -10.66 18.23 2.31
C LEU A 153 -9.68 17.47 3.21
N LEU A 154 -8.89 16.55 2.65
CA LEU A 154 -7.90 15.77 3.41
C LEU A 154 -6.74 16.64 3.91
N GLU A 155 -6.28 17.60 3.12
CA GLU A 155 -5.22 18.53 3.49
C GLU A 155 -5.67 19.49 4.59
N SER A 156 -6.90 20.02 4.48
CA SER A 156 -7.52 20.87 5.52
C SER A 156 -7.69 20.13 6.85
N LEU A 157 -8.07 18.85 6.81
CA LEU A 157 -8.20 18.00 8.01
C LEU A 157 -6.83 17.67 8.64
N SER A 158 -5.75 17.77 7.87
CA SER A 158 -4.38 17.59 8.37
C SER A 158 -3.96 18.77 9.23
N SER A 159 -4.26 20.00 8.79
CA SER A 159 -3.86 21.24 9.48
C SER A 159 -4.69 21.58 10.73
N SER A 160 -5.96 21.15 10.82
CA SER A 160 -6.82 21.55 11.94
C SER A 160 -6.59 20.81 13.26
N ILE A 161 -5.89 19.67 13.23
CA ILE A 161 -5.74 18.79 14.41
C ILE A 161 -4.46 19.11 15.22
N SER A 162 -3.54 19.93 14.71
CA SER A 162 -2.30 20.27 15.43
C SER A 162 -2.45 21.31 16.56
N TYR A 163 -3.63 21.90 16.76
CA TYR A 163 -3.83 23.01 17.70
C TYR A 163 -4.87 22.76 18.82
N SER A 164 -5.37 21.54 18.98
CA SER A 164 -6.47 21.26 19.93
C SER A 164 -6.19 20.11 20.89
N GLU A 165 -5.09 20.15 21.65
CA GLU A 165 -5.03 19.49 22.97
C GLU A 165 -3.87 20.02 23.83
N ALA A 166 -3.90 21.31 24.13
CA ALA A 166 -3.22 21.89 25.29
C ALA A 166 -4.23 22.65 26.17
N ALA A 167 -5.46 22.13 26.26
CA ALA A 167 -6.46 22.62 27.19
C ALA A 167 -6.10 22.09 28.59
N ASP A 168 -5.24 22.87 29.24
CA ASP A 168 -5.06 23.07 30.67
C ASP A 168 -6.15 22.41 31.55
N VAL A 169 -5.91 21.17 31.99
CA VAL A 169 -6.70 20.56 33.07
C VAL A 169 -6.16 21.14 34.39
N GLN A 170 -6.66 22.30 34.77
CA GLN A 170 -6.51 22.86 36.11
C GLN A 170 -7.19 21.93 37.11
N ILE A 171 -6.41 21.08 37.77
CA ILE A 171 -6.87 20.36 38.97
C ILE A 171 -6.67 21.31 40.15
N TYR A 172 -7.76 21.89 40.63
CA TYR A 172 -7.79 22.60 41.90
C TYR A 172 -7.49 21.64 43.06
N THR A 173 -6.71 22.17 44.01
CA THR A 173 -6.13 21.57 45.20
C THR A 173 -7.12 20.82 46.11
N THR A 174 -6.64 19.86 46.92
CA THR A 174 -6.54 20.00 48.39
C THR A 174 -5.82 18.78 49.03
N THR A 175 -4.96 19.09 50.02
CA THR A 175 -4.53 18.30 51.20
C THR A 175 -3.46 17.20 51.06
N GLY A 176 -2.37 17.38 51.83
CA GLY A 176 -1.60 16.26 52.37
C GLY A 176 -0.10 16.46 52.32
N GLU A 177 0.44 17.13 53.33
CA GLU A 177 1.86 17.35 53.62
C GLU A 177 2.73 16.08 53.47
N ALA A 178 3.90 16.21 52.84
CA ALA A 178 5.14 15.55 53.29
C ALA A 178 6.33 16.12 52.53
N GLU A 179 7.12 16.92 53.24
CA GLU A 179 8.49 17.27 52.89
C GLU A 179 9.28 16.01 52.46
N ARG A 180 10.03 16.11 51.36
CA ARG A 180 11.45 15.75 51.41
C ARG A 180 12.25 16.40 50.28
N ARG A 181 13.08 17.32 50.73
CA ARG A 181 14.20 18.00 50.07
C ARG A 181 15.10 16.97 49.37
N TYR A 182 15.59 17.27 48.17
CA TYR A 182 17.03 17.19 47.84
C TYR A 182 17.32 18.07 46.61
N THR A 183 17.99 19.18 46.92
CA THR A 183 19.00 19.94 46.16
C THR A 183 19.09 19.76 44.64
N ILE A 184 18.78 20.86 43.97
CA ILE A 184 19.22 21.26 42.65
C ILE A 184 20.71 21.65 42.73
N ASP A 185 21.56 21.04 41.88
CA ASP A 185 22.82 21.64 41.48
C ASP A 185 22.79 21.86 39.96
N HIS A 186 22.85 23.13 39.56
CA HIS A 186 23.09 23.57 38.19
C HIS A 186 24.60 23.58 37.94
N THR A 187 25.06 22.98 36.84
CA THR A 187 26.31 23.44 36.20
C THR A 187 26.23 23.24 34.69
N GLY A 188 26.04 24.35 33.99
CA GLY A 188 26.88 24.79 32.87
C GLY A 188 26.91 23.97 31.58
N GLY A 189 26.19 24.46 30.57
CA GLY A 189 26.82 25.03 29.37
C GLY A 189 27.31 24.08 28.27
N GLY A 190 26.82 24.32 27.04
CA GLY A 190 27.60 24.03 25.82
C GLY A 190 26.79 23.42 24.68
N ASN A 191 26.16 24.27 23.87
CA ASN A 191 25.83 23.92 22.49
C ASN A 191 27.13 23.53 21.75
N SER A 192 27.13 22.40 21.06
CA SER A 192 28.06 22.18 19.95
C SER A 192 27.34 21.44 18.82
N PHE A 193 27.25 22.17 17.72
CA PHE A 193 26.77 21.76 16.41
C PHE A 193 27.97 21.21 15.63
N THR A 194 27.86 20.00 15.10
CA THR A 194 28.63 19.56 13.92
C THR A 194 27.79 18.61 13.07
N VAL A 195 27.64 19.01 11.81
CA VAL A 195 27.12 18.25 10.65
C VAL A 195 28.30 17.53 9.99
N ASP A 196 28.15 16.26 9.60
CA ASP A 196 28.85 15.59 8.47
C ASP A 196 28.35 14.12 8.41
N ASP A 197 27.57 13.70 7.42
CA ASP A 197 27.89 13.20 6.05
C ASP A 197 28.09 11.68 6.02
N GLY A 198 27.40 11.00 5.10
CA GLY A 198 27.35 9.53 5.07
C GLY A 198 26.30 8.93 4.12
N GLU A 199 26.61 9.07 2.84
CA GLU A 199 26.16 8.36 1.64
C GLU A 199 25.33 7.06 1.79
N ASP A 200 24.20 7.04 1.05
CA ASP A 200 23.79 6.06 0.04
C ASP A 200 23.99 4.55 0.29
N LEU A 201 22.88 3.80 0.46
CA LEU A 201 22.78 2.41 0.01
C LEU A 201 21.35 2.07 -0.47
N VAL A 202 21.27 1.91 -1.79
CA VAL A 202 20.30 1.15 -2.58
C VAL A 202 19.85 -0.14 -1.87
N GLY A 203 18.53 -0.35 -1.84
CA GLY A 203 17.89 -1.60 -1.45
C GLY A 203 16.57 -1.78 -2.18
N GLU A 204 16.65 -2.28 -3.42
CA GLU A 204 15.51 -2.81 -4.16
C GLU A 204 14.88 -3.96 -3.37
N SER A 205 13.56 -3.94 -3.18
CA SER A 205 12.84 -5.09 -2.66
C SER A 205 11.45 -5.16 -3.26
N ASP A 206 11.34 -5.96 -4.31
CA ASP A 206 10.09 -6.44 -4.86
C ASP A 206 9.44 -7.41 -3.87
N SER A 207 8.18 -7.16 -3.52
CA SER A 207 7.36 -8.14 -2.81
C SER A 207 5.97 -8.16 -3.39
N ASP A 208 5.76 -9.18 -4.21
CA ASP A 208 4.50 -9.55 -4.81
C ASP A 208 3.45 -9.89 -3.75
N SER A 209 2.26 -9.37 -4.02
CA SER A 209 1.00 -9.64 -3.35
C SER A 209 0.64 -11.13 -3.34
N SER A 210 0.18 -11.62 -2.19
CA SER A 210 -0.83 -12.69 -2.15
C SER A 210 -1.97 -12.27 -1.24
N SER A 211 -3.11 -12.01 -1.88
CA SER A 211 -4.43 -11.86 -1.30
C SER A 211 -4.78 -13.03 -0.39
N ILE A 212 -5.26 -12.74 0.82
CA ILE A 212 -6.09 -13.68 1.57
C ILE A 212 -7.34 -12.95 2.03
N SER A 213 -8.48 -13.50 1.61
CA SER A 213 -9.84 -13.02 1.84
C SER A 213 -10.23 -13.17 3.31
N SER A 214 -10.62 -12.08 3.93
CA SER A 214 -11.22 -12.07 5.28
C SER A 214 -12.71 -12.34 5.17
N ASP A 215 -13.12 -13.60 5.15
CA ASP A 215 -14.53 -13.95 5.36
C ASP A 215 -14.68 -15.27 6.11
N SER A 216 -15.66 -15.30 7.02
CA SER A 216 -16.11 -16.42 7.87
C SER A 216 -15.60 -16.45 9.31
N ILE A 217 -16.05 -15.49 10.12
CA ILE A 217 -16.38 -15.77 11.53
C ILE A 217 -17.80 -15.26 11.78
N MET A 218 -18.78 -16.08 11.37
CA MET A 218 -20.15 -16.01 11.88
C MET A 218 -20.57 -17.40 12.35
N ARG A 219 -21.15 -17.42 13.56
CA ARG A 219 -21.84 -18.54 14.25
C ARG A 219 -20.98 -19.47 15.09
N ASN A 220 -20.88 -19.14 16.38
CA ASN A 220 -21.44 -20.01 17.43
C ASN A 220 -21.56 -19.22 18.75
N ALA A 221 -22.70 -18.54 18.93
CA ALA A 221 -23.14 -18.08 20.24
C ALA A 221 -24.19 -19.09 20.72
N ASN A 222 -23.77 -20.08 21.51
CA ASN A 222 -24.68 -20.90 22.31
C ASN A 222 -24.66 -20.33 23.73
N PHE A 223 -25.76 -19.72 24.13
CA PHE A 223 -25.99 -19.31 25.51
C PHE A 223 -26.17 -20.56 26.38
N VAL A 224 -25.33 -20.70 27.39
CA VAL A 224 -25.55 -21.65 28.49
C VAL A 224 -26.72 -21.11 29.31
N SER A 225 -27.82 -21.85 29.36
CA SER A 225 -28.89 -21.65 30.33
C SER A 225 -28.40 -22.21 31.67
N PHE A 226 -28.34 -21.36 32.69
CA PHE A 226 -28.16 -21.81 34.07
C PHE A 226 -29.51 -22.32 34.59
N ASN A 227 -29.53 -23.57 35.05
CA ASN A 227 -30.57 -24.10 35.95
C ASN A 227 -30.27 -23.67 37.38
#